data_AF-A0AAV8XNM7-F1
#
_entry.id   AF-A0AAV8XNM7-F1
#
_cell.length_a   1.000
_cell.length_b   1.000
_cell.length_c   1.000
_cell.angle_alpha   90.00
_cell.angle_beta   90.00
_cell.angle_gamma   90.00
#
_symmetry.space_group_name_H-M   'P 1'
#
loop_
_entity.id
_entity.type
_entity.pdbx_description
1 polymer ?
#
loop_
_entity_poly.entity_id
_entity_poly.type
_entity_poly.pdbx_seq_one_letter_code
_entity_poly.pdbx_strand_id
1 'polypeptide(L)'
;MKFRALITETTAMRDFMNIALSLSKFSKGCVMRITARKVYFIISEEEAGPRRPLVWCELPVNFYFKEYNVVGVNDQYNEIYLEISTVGEIPTMTDRDEEDEGTENIHSTIDIKKFLMFLSGLQINNTRTVCSIVHEKMVKLNMEQPGALSIQIFFN
;
A
#
# COMPACT_ATOMS: atom_id res chain seq x y z
N MET A 1 -3.09 10.46 10.72
CA MET A 1 -2.53 9.09 10.71
C MET A 1 -1.01 9.07 10.55
N LYS A 2 -0.33 8.00 11.01
CA LYS A 2 1.12 7.78 10.84
C LYS A 2 1.41 6.33 10.44
N PHE A 3 2.29 6.14 9.46
CA PHE A 3 2.75 4.81 9.05
C PHE A 3 4.24 4.84 8.77
N ARG A 4 4.95 3.80 9.19
CA ARG A 4 6.34 3.55 8.80
C ARG A 4 6.63 2.06 8.78
N ALA A 5 7.08 1.55 7.64
CA ALA A 5 7.50 0.16 7.49
C ALA A 5 8.86 0.07 6.82
N LEU A 6 9.67 -0.92 7.21
CA LEU A 6 11.02 -1.18 6.73
C LEU A 6 11.19 -2.65 6.34
N ILE A 7 11.66 -2.90 5.12
CA ILE A 7 12.11 -4.24 4.68
C ILE A 7 13.64 -4.19 4.47
N THR A 8 14.33 -5.18 5.04
CA THR A 8 15.79 -5.39 4.87
C THR A 8 16.14 -6.75 4.28
N GLU A 9 15.27 -7.75 4.44
CA GLU A 9 15.54 -9.10 3.96
C GLU A 9 15.26 -9.23 2.46
N THR A 10 16.27 -9.65 1.69
CA THR A 10 16.19 -9.77 0.23
C THR A 10 15.07 -10.71 -0.22
N THR A 11 14.84 -11.81 0.51
CA THR A 11 13.77 -12.77 0.20
C THR A 11 12.39 -12.14 0.39
N ALA A 12 12.19 -11.39 1.49
CA ALA A 12 10.94 -10.69 1.76
C ALA A 12 10.68 -9.57 0.73
N MET A 13 11.72 -8.83 0.34
CA MET A 13 11.63 -7.81 -0.71
C MET A 13 11.19 -8.41 -2.05
N ARG A 14 11.82 -9.51 -2.46
CA ARG A 14 11.48 -10.20 -3.72
C ARG A 14 10.07 -10.77 -3.69
N ASP A 15 9.69 -11.39 -2.58
CA ASP A 15 8.34 -11.96 -2.41
C ASP A 15 7.26 -10.87 -2.45
N PHE A 16 7.45 -9.78 -1.69
CA PHE A 16 6.55 -8.62 -1.70
C PHE A 16 6.39 -8.03 -3.12
N MET A 17 7.50 -7.86 -3.84
CA MET A 17 7.48 -7.39 -5.24
C MET A 17 6.68 -8.33 -6.14
N ASN A 18 6.91 -9.65 -6.05
CA ASN A 18 6.24 -10.64 -6.89
C ASN A 18 4.73 -10.71 -6.61
N ILE A 19 4.33 -10.57 -5.35
CA ILE A 19 2.93 -10.47 -4.94
C ILE A 19 2.30 -9.23 -5.59
N ALA A 20 2.90 -8.05 -5.42
CA ALA A 20 2.38 -6.81 -6.00
C ALA A 20 2.27 -6.88 -7.54
N LEU A 21 3.28 -7.42 -8.21
CA LEU A 21 3.25 -7.64 -9.66
C LEU A 21 2.14 -8.62 -10.08
N SER A 22 1.89 -9.66 -9.29
CA SER A 22 0.82 -10.62 -9.57
C SER A 22 -0.55 -9.97 -9.40
N LEU A 23 -0.73 -9.21 -8.32
CA LEU A 23 -1.96 -8.45 -8.03
C LEU A 23 -2.29 -7.44 -9.14
N SER A 24 -1.29 -6.75 -9.67
CA SER A 24 -1.49 -5.79 -10.78
C SER A 24 -1.97 -6.41 -12.09
N LYS A 25 -1.89 -7.73 -12.24
CA LYS A 25 -2.45 -8.45 -13.40
C LYS A 25 -3.94 -8.75 -13.23
N PHE A 26 -4.45 -8.73 -12.00
CA PHE A 26 -5.86 -9.00 -11.72
C PHE A 26 -6.72 -7.74 -11.86
N SER A 27 -6.22 -6.58 -11.47
CA SER A 27 -6.94 -5.31 -11.65
C SER A 27 -6.00 -4.11 -11.72
N LYS A 28 -6.52 -3.00 -12.26
CA LYS A 28 -5.84 -1.70 -12.27
C LYS A 28 -5.99 -0.93 -10.95
N GLY A 29 -6.93 -1.35 -10.11
CA GLY A 29 -7.21 -0.78 -8.78
C GLY A 29 -7.03 -1.83 -7.69
N CYS A 30 -6.47 -1.42 -6.56
CA CYS A 30 -6.30 -2.24 -5.37
C CYS A 30 -6.32 -1.37 -4.11
N VAL A 31 -6.98 -1.84 -3.06
CA VAL A 31 -6.93 -1.21 -1.74
C VAL A 31 -5.91 -1.96 -0.89
N MET A 32 -4.90 -1.24 -0.40
CA MET A 32 -3.98 -1.75 0.59
C MET A 32 -4.46 -1.33 1.99
N ARG A 33 -4.91 -2.31 2.78
CA ARG A 33 -5.32 -2.11 4.17
C ARG A 33 -4.18 -2.50 5.11
N ILE A 34 -3.73 -1.55 5.92
CA ILE A 34 -2.60 -1.66 6.85
C ILE A 34 -3.17 -1.76 8.27
N THR A 35 -2.83 -2.84 8.98
CA THR A 35 -3.20 -3.06 10.39
C THR A 35 -1.96 -3.30 11.24
N ALA A 36 -2.10 -3.41 12.56
CA ALA A 36 -0.97 -3.70 13.45
C ALA A 36 -0.30 -5.06 13.21
N ARG A 37 -0.99 -6.04 12.61
CA ARG A 37 -0.48 -7.43 12.49
C ARG A 37 -0.38 -7.92 11.05
N LYS A 38 -1.18 -7.36 10.15
CA LYS A 38 -1.28 -7.80 8.77
C LYS A 38 -1.40 -6.61 7.83
N VAL A 39 -0.82 -6.74 6.64
CA VAL A 39 -1.10 -5.90 5.49
C VAL A 39 -1.97 -6.71 4.54
N TYR A 40 -3.02 -6.12 4.03
CA TYR A 40 -3.95 -6.74 3.10
C TYR A 40 -3.91 -6.02 1.77
N PHE A 41 -3.96 -6.78 0.68
CA PHE A 41 -4.32 -6.24 -0.63
C PHE A 41 -5.68 -6.79 -1.03
N ILE A 42 -6.59 -5.88 -1.31
CA ILE A 42 -7.99 -6.17 -1.60
C ILE A 42 -8.28 -5.66 -3.00
N ILE A 43 -8.82 -6.52 -3.85
CA ILE A 43 -9.32 -6.17 -5.18
C ILE A 43 -10.78 -6.57 -5.23
N SER A 44 -11.65 -5.59 -5.43
CA SER A 44 -13.09 -5.75 -5.63
C SER A 44 -13.46 -4.96 -6.89
N GLU A 45 -13.98 -5.64 -7.92
CA GLU A 45 -14.52 -4.97 -9.12
C GLU A 45 -16.05 -4.97 -9.01
N GLU A 46 -16.63 -3.90 -8.46
CA GLU A 46 -18.08 -3.79 -8.24
C GLU A 46 -18.87 -3.57 -9.54
N GLU A 47 -18.28 -2.89 -10.54
CA GLU A 47 -18.99 -2.53 -11.79
C GLU A 47 -19.17 -3.68 -12.80
N ALA A 48 -18.61 -4.87 -12.53
CA ALA A 48 -18.47 -5.91 -13.55
C ALA A 48 -19.16 -7.24 -13.24
N GLY A 49 -20.40 -7.20 -12.74
CA GLY A 49 -21.34 -8.33 -12.73
C GLY A 49 -21.00 -9.50 -11.78
N PRO A 50 -21.84 -10.56 -11.75
CA PRO A 50 -21.87 -11.56 -10.67
C PRO A 50 -20.72 -12.60 -10.68
N ARG A 51 -19.70 -12.47 -11.53
CA ARG A 51 -18.62 -13.45 -11.71
C ARG A 51 -17.25 -12.79 -11.85
N ARG A 52 -16.83 -12.02 -10.84
CA ARG A 52 -15.48 -11.44 -10.80
C ARG A 52 -14.72 -11.89 -9.54
N PRO A 53 -13.40 -12.09 -9.66
CA PRO A 53 -12.59 -12.59 -8.55
C PRO A 53 -12.45 -11.51 -7.47
N LEU A 54 -12.92 -11.83 -6.26
CA LEU A 54 -12.50 -11.13 -5.05
C LEU A 54 -11.09 -11.62 -4.72
N VAL A 55 -10.09 -10.74 -4.84
CA VAL A 55 -8.73 -11.07 -4.39
C VAL A 55 -8.55 -10.51 -2.99
N TRP A 56 -8.25 -11.41 -2.06
CA TRP A 56 -7.92 -11.09 -0.68
C TRP A 56 -6.55 -11.69 -0.36
N CYS A 57 -5.52 -10.86 -0.43
CA CYS A 57 -4.15 -11.26 -0.13
C CYS A 57 -3.76 -10.75 1.26
N GLU A 58 -3.27 -11.66 2.12
CA GLU A 58 -2.86 -11.33 3.50
C GLU A 58 -1.35 -11.52 3.68
N LEU A 59 -0.66 -10.48 4.16
CA LEU A 59 0.76 -10.51 4.45
C LEU A 59 0.99 -10.32 5.97
N PRO A 60 1.54 -11.32 6.67
CA PRO A 60 1.89 -11.20 8.09
C PRO A 60 3.05 -10.21 8.29
N VAL A 61 2.86 -9.20 9.15
CA VAL A 61 3.86 -8.13 9.33
C VAL A 61 5.22 -8.67 9.76
N ASN A 62 5.23 -9.61 10.71
CA ASN A 62 6.46 -10.18 11.28
C ASN A 62 7.29 -10.98 10.28
N PHE A 63 6.71 -11.36 9.14
CA PHE A 63 7.44 -12.06 8.09
C PHE A 63 8.18 -11.08 7.17
N TYR A 64 7.56 -9.94 6.85
CA TYR A 64 8.09 -9.01 5.84
C TYR A 64 8.87 -7.85 6.42
N PHE A 65 8.46 -7.31 7.58
CA PHE A 65 8.93 -6.00 8.04
C PHE A 65 9.82 -6.10 9.28
N LYS A 66 11.01 -5.50 9.20
CA LYS A 66 11.95 -5.38 10.31
C LYS A 66 11.53 -4.29 11.31
N GLU A 67 11.07 -3.15 10.78
CA GLU A 67 10.46 -2.09 11.57
C GLU A 67 9.07 -1.85 11.00
N TYR A 68 8.06 -1.76 11.87
CA TYR A 68 6.67 -1.55 11.46
C TYR A 68 5.93 -0.78 12.54
N ASN A 69 5.42 0.40 12.19
CA ASN A 69 4.65 1.27 13.06
C ASN A 69 3.42 1.78 12.31
N VAL A 70 2.26 1.66 12.92
CA VAL A 70 0.99 2.13 12.38
C VAL A 70 0.16 2.83 13.46
N VAL A 71 -0.35 4.00 13.12
CA VAL A 71 -1.30 4.78 13.90
C VAL A 71 -2.37 5.29 12.93
N GLY A 72 -3.51 4.63 12.92
CA GLY A 72 -4.71 5.01 12.19
C GLY A 72 -5.31 6.32 12.71
N VAL A 73 -6.42 6.73 12.10
CA VAL A 73 -7.16 7.94 12.53
C VAL A 73 -8.05 7.64 13.75
N ASN A 74 -8.59 6.42 13.82
CA ASN A 74 -9.52 5.99 14.86
C ASN A 74 -8.80 5.11 15.90
N ASP A 75 -8.94 5.45 17.18
CA ASP A 75 -8.35 4.68 18.29
C ASP A 75 -9.01 3.30 18.49
N GLN A 76 -10.28 3.14 18.09
CA GLN A 76 -10.99 1.86 18.10
C GLN A 76 -10.55 0.97 16.94
N TYR A 77 -10.29 1.57 15.78
CA TYR A 77 -9.89 0.88 14.56
C TYR A 77 -8.55 1.44 14.06
N ASN A 78 -7.46 0.95 14.66
CA ASN A 78 -6.09 1.36 14.33
C ASN A 78 -5.63 0.79 12.98
N GLU A 79 -6.21 1.32 11.90
CA GLU A 79 -6.01 0.86 10.54
C GLU A 79 -5.84 2.04 9.57
N ILE A 80 -5.17 1.79 8.45
CA ILE A 80 -4.97 2.76 7.37
C ILE A 80 -5.33 2.09 6.05
N TYR A 81 -6.06 2.81 5.21
CA TYR A 81 -6.42 2.37 3.87
C TYR A 81 -5.72 3.26 2.84
N LEU A 82 -5.01 2.63 1.90
CA LEU A 82 -4.35 3.30 0.79
C LEU A 82 -4.92 2.75 -0.53
N GLU A 83 -5.33 3.64 -1.42
CA GLU A 83 -5.78 3.23 -2.75
C GLU A 83 -4.59 3.20 -3.71
N ILE A 84 -4.48 2.14 -4.48
CA ILE A 84 -3.47 1.98 -5.53
C ILE A 84 -4.24 1.81 -6.84
N SER A 85 -4.22 2.81 -7.70
CA SER A 85 -4.97 2.79 -8.97
C SER A 85 -4.16 3.42 -10.10
N THR A 86 -4.54 3.19 -11.35
CA THR A 86 -4.01 4.01 -12.45
C THR A 86 -4.70 5.37 -12.45
N VAL A 87 -3.93 6.46 -12.45
CA VAL A 87 -4.51 7.83 -12.52
C VAL A 87 -5.46 7.92 -13.71
N GLY A 88 -6.76 8.08 -13.44
CA GLY A 88 -7.83 8.18 -14.45
C GLY A 88 -9.12 7.43 -14.14
N GLU A 89 -9.12 6.49 -13.19
CA GLU A 89 -10.31 5.81 -12.69
C GLU A 89 -10.36 6.09 -11.18
N ILE A 90 -11.19 7.05 -10.75
CA ILE A 90 -11.52 7.24 -9.33
C ILE A 90 -12.79 6.40 -9.11
N PRO A 91 -12.73 5.20 -8.52
CA PRO A 91 -13.91 4.65 -7.91
C PRO A 91 -14.07 5.40 -6.59
N THR A 92 -14.88 6.46 -6.61
CA THR A 92 -15.43 6.98 -5.37
C THR A 92 -16.12 5.82 -4.67
N MET A 93 -15.66 5.47 -3.47
CA MET A 93 -16.42 4.66 -2.53
C MET A 93 -17.63 5.49 -2.04
N THR A 94 -18.54 5.77 -2.96
CA THR A 94 -19.94 6.16 -2.78
C THR A 94 -20.72 4.86 -2.95
N ASP A 95 -21.49 4.32 -2.03
CA ASP A 95 -22.17 4.86 -0.86
C ASP A 95 -22.30 3.74 0.17
N ARG A 96 -22.09 4.05 1.45
CA ARG A 96 -22.78 3.34 2.52
C ARG A 96 -23.51 4.40 3.34
N ASP A 97 -24.81 4.21 3.41
CA ASP A 97 -25.80 5.13 3.96
C ASP A 97 -25.50 5.56 5.41
N GLU A 98 -25.97 6.78 5.71
CA GLU A 98 -26.29 7.35 7.03
C GLU A 98 -25.14 8.00 7.85
N GLU A 99 -25.19 9.33 7.88
CA GLU A 99 -24.88 10.22 9.02
C GLU A 99 -23.58 9.96 9.81
N ASP A 100 -22.44 10.45 9.31
CA ASP A 100 -21.31 10.82 10.17
C ASP A 100 -20.68 12.14 9.68
N GLU A 101 -21.32 13.26 10.01
CA GLU A 101 -20.68 14.58 9.98
C GLU A 101 -19.55 14.61 11.02
N GLY A 102 -18.35 14.14 10.67
CA GLY A 102 -17.20 14.29 11.56
C GLY A 102 -15.92 13.55 11.20
N THR A 103 -15.96 12.51 10.38
CA THR A 103 -14.74 11.79 9.98
C THR A 103 -14.11 12.45 8.76
N GLU A 104 -13.06 13.26 8.97
CA GLU A 104 -12.15 13.65 7.88
C GLU A 104 -11.61 12.36 7.21
N ASN A 105 -12.15 12.02 6.05
CA ASN A 105 -11.73 10.86 5.26
C ASN A 105 -10.37 11.15 4.60
N ILE A 106 -9.30 11.02 5.38
CA ILE A 106 -7.93 11.12 4.91
C ILE A 106 -7.64 9.91 4.01
N HIS A 107 -7.57 10.15 2.71
CA HIS A 107 -7.21 9.16 1.70
C HIS A 107 -5.96 9.62 0.93
N SER A 108 -5.18 8.66 0.46
CA SER A 108 -4.06 8.88 -0.45
C SER A 108 -4.14 7.87 -1.59
N THR A 109 -3.93 8.34 -2.81
CA THR A 109 -3.93 7.50 -4.01
C THR A 109 -2.51 7.34 -4.53
N ILE A 110 -2.13 6.11 -4.85
CA ILE A 110 -0.81 5.76 -5.37
C ILE A 110 -1.00 5.28 -6.82
N ASP A 111 -0.31 5.92 -7.76
CA ASP A 111 -0.29 5.43 -9.13
C ASP A 111 0.36 4.03 -9.18
N ILE A 112 -0.40 3.04 -9.65
CA ILE A 112 0.06 1.63 -9.67
C ILE A 112 1.33 1.45 -10.51
N LYS A 113 1.50 2.19 -11.61
CA LYS A 113 2.70 2.05 -12.46
C LYS A 113 3.93 2.58 -11.75
N LYS A 114 3.83 3.75 -11.10
CA LYS A 114 4.90 4.30 -10.27
C LYS A 114 5.22 3.39 -9.08
N PHE A 115 4.22 2.79 -8.46
CA PHE A 115 4.41 1.82 -7.39
C PHE A 115 5.16 0.58 -7.86
N LEU A 116 4.72 -0.05 -8.95
CA LEU A 116 5.40 -1.22 -9.52
C LEU A 116 6.82 -0.89 -10.01
N MET A 117 7.00 0.29 -10.61
CA MET A 117 8.32 0.77 -11.01
C MET A 117 9.26 0.91 -9.81
N PHE A 118 8.78 1.44 -8.68
CA PHE A 118 9.55 1.46 -7.45
C PHE A 118 9.90 0.04 -6.97
N LEU A 119 8.92 -0.85 -6.93
CA LEU A 119 9.13 -2.23 -6.46
C LEU A 119 10.10 -3.01 -7.35
N SER A 120 10.24 -2.66 -8.64
CA SER A 120 11.26 -3.27 -9.50
C SER A 120 12.69 -3.09 -8.98
N GLY A 121 12.96 -2.01 -8.24
CA GLY A 121 14.25 -1.77 -7.62
C GLY A 121 14.55 -2.72 -6.45
N LEU A 122 13.54 -3.42 -5.90
CA LEU A 122 13.74 -4.39 -4.82
C LEU A 122 14.59 -5.60 -5.22
N GLN A 123 14.84 -5.77 -6.51
CA GLN A 123 15.77 -6.79 -7.03
C GLN A 123 17.24 -6.41 -6.86
N ILE A 124 17.53 -5.15 -6.51
CA ILE A 124 18.90 -4.68 -6.27
C ILE A 124 19.38 -5.25 -4.93
N ASN A 125 20.54 -5.90 -4.95
CA ASN A 125 21.15 -6.50 -3.76
C ASN A 125 21.54 -5.45 -2.72
N ASN A 126 21.45 -5.82 -1.44
CA ASN A 126 21.81 -4.99 -0.28
C ASN A 126 21.04 -3.67 -0.22
N THR A 127 19.79 -3.66 -0.66
CA THR A 127 18.91 -2.51 -0.52
C THR A 127 18.15 -2.51 0.80
N ARG A 128 17.74 -1.32 1.21
CA ARG A 128 16.87 -1.06 2.34
C ARG A 128 15.68 -0.26 1.84
N THR A 129 14.47 -0.73 2.07
CA THR A 129 13.26 -0.05 1.60
C THR A 129 12.36 0.39 2.74
N VAL A 130 12.03 1.68 2.77
CA VAL A 130 11.15 2.31 3.76
C VAL A 130 9.93 2.91 3.08
N CYS A 131 8.75 2.61 3.60
CA CYS A 131 7.50 3.31 3.27
C CYS A 131 7.09 4.16 4.47
N SER A 132 6.63 5.39 4.24
CA SER A 132 6.13 6.27 5.30
C SER A 132 5.01 7.16 4.81
N ILE A 133 4.09 7.53 5.71
CA ILE A 133 3.09 8.58 5.46
C ILE A 133 3.58 9.88 6.11
N VAL A 134 3.63 10.96 5.34
CA VAL A 134 4.13 12.29 5.71
C VAL A 134 3.00 13.32 5.60
N HIS A 135 2.84 14.18 6.60
CA HIS A 135 1.75 15.18 6.69
C HIS A 135 0.35 14.58 6.44
N GLU A 136 0.16 13.32 6.83
CA GLU A 136 -1.09 12.58 6.72
C GLU A 136 -1.63 12.35 5.30
N LYS A 137 -1.02 12.93 4.27
CA LYS A 137 -1.53 12.89 2.88
C LYS A 137 -0.52 12.36 1.87
N MET A 138 0.77 12.42 2.19
CA MET A 138 1.82 12.06 1.24
C MET A 138 2.43 10.71 1.58
N VAL A 139 2.41 9.76 0.65
CA VAL A 139 3.14 8.50 0.80
C VAL A 139 4.55 8.68 0.24
N LYS A 140 5.56 8.44 1.08
CA LYS A 140 6.98 8.46 0.72
C LYS A 140 7.52 7.04 0.68
N LEU A 141 8.05 6.65 -0.48
CA LEU A 141 8.84 5.43 -0.65
C LEU A 141 10.31 5.80 -0.79
N ASN A 142 11.17 5.17 0.01
CA ASN A 142 12.62 5.36 -0.03
C ASN A 142 13.31 4.01 -0.18
N MET A 143 14.20 3.89 -1.15
CA MET A 143 15.07 2.73 -1.35
C MET A 143 16.52 3.19 -1.33
N GLU A 144 17.34 2.55 -0.51
CA GLU A 144 18.74 2.91 -0.32
C GLU A 144 19.63 1.69 -0.47
N GLN A 145 20.68 1.80 -1.27
CA GLN A 145 21.82 0.89 -1.28
C GLN A 145 23.02 1.66 -0.70
N PRO A 146 23.53 1.26 0.48
CA PRO A 146 24.59 1.98 1.17
C PRO A 146 25.81 2.24 0.26
N GLY A 147 26.19 3.51 0.11
CA GLY A 147 27.34 3.94 -0.68
C GLY A 147 27.17 3.87 -2.20
N ALA A 148 25.97 3.52 -2.72
CA ALA A 148 25.75 3.34 -4.15
C ALA A 148 24.52 4.05 -4.70
N LEU A 149 23.38 3.99 -4.01
CA LEU A 149 22.09 4.45 -4.56
C LEU A 149 21.13 4.93 -3.48
N SER A 150 20.36 5.97 -3.77
CA SER A 150 19.19 6.37 -3.00
C SER A 150 18.10 6.85 -3.94
N ILE A 151 16.93 6.21 -3.91
CA ILE A 151 15.74 6.56 -4.70
C ILE A 151 14.62 6.94 -3.75
N GLN A 152 14.00 8.09 -4.00
CA GLN A 152 12.83 8.57 -3.25
C GLN A 152 11.69 8.88 -4.21
N ILE A 153 10.50 8.36 -3.92
CA ILE A 153 9.26 8.66 -4.66
C ILE A 153 8.22 9.16 -3.67
N PHE A 154 7.53 10.22 -4.06
CA PHE A 154 6.48 10.85 -3.27
C PHE A 154 5.16 10.78 -4.05
N PHE A 155 4.10 10.35 -3.36
CA PHE A 155 2.73 10.31 -3.85
C PHE A 155 1.91 11.29 -3.01
N ASN A 156 1.08 12.11 -3.66
CA ASN A 156 0.18 13.07 -3.02
C ASN A 156 -1.27 12.60 -3.13
#